data_AF-A0A842SU00-F1
#
_entry.id   AF-A0A842SU00-F1
#
_cell.length_a   1.000
_cell.length_b   1.000
_cell.length_c   1.000
_cell.angle_alpha   90.00
_cell.angle_beta   90.00
_cell.angle_gamma   90.00
#
_symmetry.space_group_name_H-M   'P 1'
#
loop_
_entity.id
_entity.type
_entity.pdbx_description
1 polymer ?
#
loop_
_entity_poly.entity_id
_entity_poly.type
_entity_poly.pdbx_seq_one_letter_code
_entity_poly.pdbx_strand_id
1 'polypeptide(L)' 'MRPFKELTGREEAMELILRNVEKIKRVEEVELDESDGRVLAEDIDARFDVPPFDRSAMDGYALQSSDTLNASEET' A
#
# COMPACT_ATOMS: atom_id res chain seq x y z
N MET A 1 14.91 -49.00 -17.25
CA MET A 1 14.48 -48.77 -15.85
C MET A 1 13.73 -47.44 -15.83
N ARG A 2 12.40 -47.42 -15.63
CA ARG A 2 11.67 -46.15 -15.44
C ARG A 2 11.73 -45.84 -13.94
N PRO A 3 12.48 -44.81 -13.50
CA PRO A 3 12.80 -44.65 -12.08
C PRO A 3 11.57 -44.33 -11.21
N PHE A 4 10.45 -43.92 -11.80
CA PHE A 4 9.21 -43.62 -11.08
C PHE A 4 8.01 -44.21 -11.82
N LYS A 5 7.11 -44.87 -11.06
CA LYS A 5 5.89 -45.51 -11.61
C LYS A 5 4.72 -44.53 -11.74
N GLU A 6 4.67 -43.50 -10.91
CA GLU A 6 3.69 -42.40 -10.94
C GLU A 6 4.40 -41.07 -10.62
N LEU A 7 4.00 -40.02 -11.33
CA LEU A 7 4.50 -38.66 -11.14
C LEU A 7 3.36 -37.80 -10.64
N THR A 8 3.59 -37.06 -9.55
CA THR A 8 2.65 -36.05 -9.05
C THR A 8 2.51 -34.93 -10.08
N GLY A 9 1.28 -34.52 -10.37
CA GLY A 9 1.01 -33.39 -11.26
C GLY A 9 1.63 -32.11 -10.70
N ARG A 10 1.98 -31.16 -11.57
CA ARG A 10 2.62 -29.90 -11.15
C ARG A 10 1.79 -29.15 -10.10
N GLU A 11 0.50 -29.05 -10.31
CA GLU A 11 -0.44 -28.34 -9.44
C GLU A 11 -0.55 -29.03 -8.07
N GLU A 12 -0.69 -30.36 -8.09
CA GLU A 12 -0.71 -31.17 -6.87
C GLU A 12 0.61 -31.05 -6.11
N ALA A 13 1.76 -31.10 -6.80
CA ALA A 13 3.06 -30.91 -6.19
C ALA A 13 3.20 -29.50 -5.57
N MET A 14 2.70 -28.47 -6.25
CA MET A 14 2.71 -27.09 -5.73
C MET A 14 1.83 -26.97 -4.47
N GLU A 15 0.63 -27.53 -4.49
CA GLU A 15 -0.26 -27.53 -3.33
C GLU A 15 0.35 -28.28 -2.14
N LEU A 16 0.96 -29.44 -2.40
CA LEU A 16 1.72 -30.20 -1.40
C LEU A 16 2.86 -29.39 -0.80
N ILE A 17 3.57 -28.58 -1.59
CA ILE A 17 4.64 -27.73 -1.08
C ILE A 17 4.03 -26.61 -0.22
N LEU A 18 3.09 -25.85 -0.78
CA LEU A 18 2.52 -24.66 -0.12
C LEU A 18 1.80 -24.99 1.18
N ARG A 19 1.13 -26.15 1.28
CA ARG A 19 0.46 -26.59 2.52
C ARG A 19 1.43 -26.97 3.64
N ASN A 20 2.67 -27.28 3.31
CA ASN A 20 3.68 -27.77 4.25
C ASN A 20 4.74 -26.71 4.59
N VAL A 21 4.75 -25.56 3.90
CA VAL A 21 5.64 -24.44 4.19
C VAL A 21 4.95 -23.51 5.19
N GLU A 22 5.63 -23.23 6.31
CA GLU A 22 5.19 -22.20 7.24
C GLU A 22 5.68 -20.81 6.81
N LYS A 23 4.87 -19.79 7.10
CA LYS A 23 5.31 -18.39 6.97
C LYS A 23 6.49 -18.13 7.90
N ILE A 24 7.46 -17.35 7.42
CA ILE A 24 8.58 -16.89 8.25
C ILE A 24 8.01 -15.97 9.35
N LYS A 25 8.26 -16.31 10.61
CA LYS A 25 7.78 -15.55 11.79
C LYS A 25 8.78 -14.53 12.31
N ARG A 26 10.04 -14.62 11.87
CA ARG A 26 11.07 -13.67 12.26
C ARG A 26 10.81 -12.34 11.56
N VAL A 27 10.76 -11.29 12.36
CA VAL A 27 10.65 -9.91 11.92
C VAL A 27 11.84 -9.14 12.46
N GLU A 28 12.17 -8.04 11.82
CA GLU A 28 13.19 -7.10 12.26
C GLU A 28 12.76 -5.70 11.85
N GLU A 29 13.17 -4.71 12.62
CA GLU A 29 13.07 -3.32 12.23
C GLU A 29 14.33 -2.95 11.44
N VAL A 30 14.14 -2.27 10.32
CA VAL A 30 15.22 -1.79 9.45
C VAL A 30 14.97 -0.34 9.13
N GLU A 31 16.04 0.37 8.78
CA GLU A 31 15.92 1.72 8.28
C GLU A 31 15.22 1.75 6.91
N LEU A 32 14.57 2.87 6.58
CA LEU A 32 13.75 2.98 5.37
C LEU A 32 14.57 2.82 4.08
N ASP A 33 15.81 3.28 4.07
CA ASP A 33 16.74 3.14 2.94
C ASP A 33 17.19 1.69 2.70
N GLU A 34 17.10 0.82 3.71
CA GLU A 34 17.38 -0.62 3.62
C GLU A 34 16.12 -1.46 3.36
N SER A 35 14.95 -0.82 3.22
CA SER A 35 13.66 -1.51 3.12
C SER A 35 13.30 -2.01 1.71
N ASP A 36 14.03 -1.58 0.67
CA ASP A 36 13.74 -1.96 -0.72
C ASP A 36 13.87 -3.47 -0.95
N GLY A 37 12.88 -4.05 -1.65
CA GLY A 37 12.79 -5.50 -1.89
C GLY A 37 12.43 -6.37 -0.67
N ARG A 38 12.19 -5.79 0.50
CA ARG A 38 11.73 -6.50 1.71
C ARG A 38 10.21 -6.73 1.67
N VAL A 39 9.72 -7.61 2.54
CA VAL A 39 8.29 -7.87 2.72
C VAL A 39 7.86 -7.34 4.08
N LEU A 40 6.80 -6.53 4.12
CA LEU A 40 6.24 -6.01 5.36
C LEU A 40 5.79 -7.15 6.28
N ALA A 41 6.12 -7.02 7.56
CA ALA A 41 5.71 -7.96 8.59
C ALA A 41 4.23 -7.81 8.97
N GLU A 42 3.71 -6.59 8.90
CA GLU A 42 2.35 -6.21 9.25
C GLU A 42 1.89 -5.02 8.39
N ASP A 43 0.59 -4.72 8.43
CA ASP A 43 0.01 -3.56 7.77
C ASP A 43 0.52 -2.26 8.40
N ILE A 44 0.68 -1.21 7.59
CA ILE A 44 1.16 0.11 8.05
C ILE A 44 0.06 1.15 7.83
N ASP A 45 -0.50 1.64 8.92
CA ASP A 45 -1.50 2.70 8.90
C ASP A 45 -0.88 4.10 9.01
N ALA A 46 -1.48 5.07 8.30
CA ALA A 46 -1.11 6.47 8.44
C ALA A 46 -1.44 6.95 9.85
N ARG A 47 -0.45 7.52 10.54
CA ARG A 47 -0.60 8.01 11.92
C ARG A 47 -1.20 9.41 12.02
N PHE A 48 -1.32 10.11 10.88
CA PHE A 48 -1.79 11.49 10.79
C PHE A 48 -2.20 11.82 9.35
N ASP A 49 -3.06 12.83 9.21
CA ASP A 49 -3.47 13.36 7.91
C ASP A 49 -2.32 14.06 7.20
N VAL A 50 -2.28 13.93 5.87
CA VAL A 50 -1.30 14.61 5.02
C VAL A 50 -2.04 15.21 3.82
N PRO A 51 -2.25 16.54 3.76
CA PRO A 51 -1.82 17.55 4.72
C PRO A 51 -2.64 17.52 6.02
N PRO A 52 -2.07 17.98 7.16
CA PRO A 52 -2.76 17.96 8.45
C PRO A 52 -3.77 19.11 8.65
N PHE A 53 -3.96 19.95 7.64
CA PHE A 53 -4.86 21.11 7.68
C PHE A 53 -5.25 21.56 6.27
N ASP A 54 -6.30 22.38 6.19
CA ASP A 54 -6.76 23.01 4.95
C ASP A 54 -5.69 23.96 4.40
N ARG A 55 -5.18 23.65 3.20
CA ARG A 55 -4.18 24.47 2.51
C ARG A 55 -4.68 24.91 1.14
N SER A 56 -4.29 26.11 0.72
CA SER A 56 -4.53 26.54 -0.65
C SER A 56 -3.70 25.70 -1.62
N ALA A 57 -4.32 25.33 -2.75
CA ALA A 57 -3.63 24.68 -3.86
C ALA A 57 -2.91 25.68 -4.77
N MET A 58 -3.25 26.98 -4.69
CA MET A 58 -2.78 28.05 -5.56
C MET A 58 -2.53 29.35 -4.77
N ASP A 59 -1.85 30.30 -5.39
CA ASP A 59 -1.78 31.66 -4.88
C ASP A 59 -3.10 32.40 -5.15
N GLY A 60 -3.57 33.19 -4.18
CA GLY A 60 -4.83 33.92 -4.29
C GLY A 60 -5.29 34.52 -2.96
N TYR A 61 -6.58 34.82 -2.88
CA TYR A 61 -7.23 35.38 -1.69
C TYR A 61 -8.22 34.37 -1.11
N ALA A 62 -8.17 34.14 0.21
CA ALA A 62 -9.17 33.34 0.89
C ALA A 62 -10.46 34.15 1.08
N LEU A 63 -11.58 33.63 0.57
CA LEU A 63 -12.89 34.28 0.64
C LEU A 63 -13.89 33.33 1.30
N GLN A 64 -14.93 33.89 1.91
CA GLN A 64 -16.12 33.12 2.23
C GLN A 64 -16.92 32.94 0.94
N SER A 65 -17.13 31.68 0.51
CA SER A 65 -17.80 31.40 -0.77
C SER A 65 -19.21 31.99 -0.89
N SER A 66 -19.88 32.27 0.22
CA SER A 66 -21.20 32.92 0.21
C SER A 66 -21.16 34.35 -0.30
N ASP A 67 -20.05 35.06 -0.07
CA ASP A 67 -19.94 36.48 -0.35
C ASP A 67 -19.80 36.75 -1.86
N THR A 68 -19.50 35.70 -2.64
CA THR A 68 -19.31 35.79 -4.09
C THR A 68 -20.55 35.38 -4.91
N LEU A 69 -21.67 34.98 -4.27
CA LEU A 69 -22.81 34.40 -4.99
C LEU A 69 -23.50 35.35 -5.98
N ASN A 70 -23.50 36.66 -5.70
CA ASN A 70 -24.09 37.68 -6.56
C ASN A 70 -23.02 38.55 -7.25
N ALA A 71 -21.76 38.10 -7.27
CA ALA A 71 -20.72 38.81 -8.00
C ALA A 71 -21.02 38.74 -9.50
N SER A 72 -21.12 39.89 -10.15
CA SER A 72 -21.24 40.02 -11.61
C SER A 72 -20.17 40.98 -12.13
N GLU A 73 -19.89 40.93 -13.43
CA GLU A 73 -18.94 41.84 -14.09
C GLU A 73 -19.51 43.26 -14.29
N GLU A 74 -20.81 43.48 -14.06
CA GLU A 74 -21.48 44.76 -14.35
C GLU A 74 -21.09 45.86 -13.36
N THR A 75 -20.73 47.03 -13.94
CA THR A 75 -20.38 48.28 -13.25
C THR A 75 -21.60 49.15 -13.00
#